data_AF-A0A355H9G8-F1
#
_entry.id   AF-A0A355H9G8-F1
#
_cell.length_a   1.000
_cell.length_b   1.000
_cell.length_c   1.000
_cell.angle_alpha   90.00
_cell.angle_beta   90.00
_cell.angle_gamma   90.00
#
_symmetry.space_group_name_H-M   'P 1'
#
loop_
_entity.id
_entity.type
_entity.pdbx_description
1 polymer ?
#
loop_
_entity_poly.entity_id
_entity_poly.type
_entity_poly.pdbx_seq_one_letter_code
_entity_poly.pdbx_strand_id
1 'polypeptide(L)'
;LIENVEEEFVQDYVFPSIHWNALYEGTYLLGTSLARPLISKKQIEVAGREGAVAVAHGATGKGNDQVRFELSYYALNPNIRVVAPWKIPEFYKKYPGRTELLAYAEKYSIPVKASKEQPWSSDENLMHISFESGMLEDPWQAPLPEMFELSQSP
;
A
#
# COMPACT_ATOMS: atom_id res chain seq x y z
N LEU A 1 -3.92 17.91 -1.65
CA LEU A 1 -2.89 17.85 -2.72
C LEU A 1 -3.07 16.53 -3.45
N ILE A 2 -3.08 16.53 -4.78
CA ILE A 2 -3.14 15.33 -5.63
C ILE A 2 -1.96 15.43 -6.57
N GLU A 3 -1.05 14.45 -6.56
CA GLU A 3 0.14 14.39 -7.40
C GLU A 3 -0.08 13.35 -8.50
N ASN A 4 0.05 13.73 -9.77
CA ASN A 4 0.12 12.76 -10.86
C ASN A 4 1.58 12.32 -11.00
N VAL A 5 1.82 11.03 -10.80
CA VAL A 5 3.15 10.42 -10.85
C VAL A 5 3.24 9.25 -11.82
N GLU A 6 2.27 9.10 -12.71
CA GLU A 6 2.18 7.95 -13.63
C GLU A 6 3.40 7.89 -14.55
N GLU A 7 3.75 9.01 -15.18
CA GLU A 7 4.90 9.08 -16.09
C GLU A 7 6.22 8.80 -15.35
N GLU A 8 6.43 9.42 -14.18
CA GLU A 8 7.62 9.19 -13.35
C GLU A 8 7.68 7.73 -12.87
N PHE A 9 6.54 7.13 -12.53
CA PHE A 9 6.48 5.73 -12.14
C PHE A 9 6.94 4.80 -13.27
N VAL A 10 6.46 5.03 -14.49
CA VAL A 10 6.85 4.21 -15.65
C VAL A 10 8.32 4.41 -15.97
N GLN A 11 8.76 5.67 -16.13
CA GLN A 11 10.10 5.99 -16.59
C GLN A 11 11.19 5.61 -15.58
N ASP A 12 10.99 5.92 -14.30
CA ASP A 12 12.05 5.85 -13.29
C ASP A 12 12.00 4.58 -12.43
N TYR A 13 10.90 3.81 -12.47
CA TYR A 13 10.73 2.62 -11.63
C TYR A 13 10.41 1.37 -12.45
N VAL A 14 9.40 1.43 -13.32
CA VAL A 14 8.99 0.26 -14.12
C VAL A 14 10.04 -0.09 -15.19
N PHE A 15 10.47 0.87 -16.00
CA PHE A 15 11.46 0.60 -17.06
C PHE A 15 12.79 0.05 -16.53
N PRO A 16 13.38 0.57 -15.45
CA PRO A 16 14.56 -0.03 -14.84
C PRO A 16 14.34 -1.48 -14.40
N SER A 17 13.18 -1.79 -13.80
CA SER A 17 12.83 -3.16 -13.40
C SER A 17 12.76 -4.11 -14.60
N ILE A 18 12.18 -3.67 -15.72
CA ILE A 18 12.11 -4.43 -16.97
C ILE A 18 13.52 -4.63 -17.55
N HIS A 19 14.34 -3.58 -17.59
CA HIS A 19 15.70 -3.65 -18.12
C HIS A 19 16.54 -4.73 -17.41
N TRP A 20 16.28 -4.95 -16.12
CA TRP A 20 17.00 -5.94 -15.31
C TRP A 20 16.32 -7.31 -15.30
N ASN A 21 15.18 -7.46 -15.98
CA ASN A 21 14.32 -8.64 -15.88
C ASN A 21 14.05 -9.01 -14.41
N ALA A 22 13.78 -8.00 -13.57
CA ALA A 22 13.68 -8.18 -12.15
C ALA A 22 12.48 -9.09 -11.79
N LEU A 23 12.79 -10.19 -11.10
CA LEU A 23 11.84 -11.18 -10.63
C LEU A 23 12.18 -11.52 -9.19
N TYR A 24 11.20 -11.40 -8.32
CA TYR A 24 11.32 -11.88 -6.96
C TYR A 24 10.86 -13.34 -6.88
N GLU A 25 11.72 -14.18 -6.31
CA GLU A 25 11.48 -15.63 -6.15
C GLU A 25 11.05 -16.32 -7.46
N GLY A 26 11.58 -15.83 -8.58
CA GLY A 26 11.34 -16.39 -9.93
C GLY A 26 9.94 -16.16 -10.51
N THR A 27 9.03 -15.48 -9.82
CA THR A 27 7.63 -15.37 -10.24
C THR A 27 7.04 -13.96 -10.13
N TYR A 28 7.41 -13.20 -9.10
CA TYR A 28 6.75 -11.93 -8.79
C TYR A 28 7.45 -10.73 -9.45
N LEU A 29 6.70 -9.96 -10.25
CA LEU A 29 7.17 -8.79 -11.02
C LEU A 29 7.18 -7.47 -10.22
N LEU A 30 7.15 -7.53 -8.90
CA LEU A 30 7.46 -6.40 -8.02
C LEU A 30 6.50 -5.18 -8.08
N GLY A 31 5.32 -5.28 -8.70
CA GLY A 31 4.45 -4.12 -9.00
C GLY A 31 4.13 -3.20 -7.81
N THR A 32 3.72 -3.74 -6.66
CA THR A 32 3.51 -2.94 -5.44
C THR A 32 4.81 -2.37 -4.91
N SER A 33 5.87 -3.17 -4.93
CA SER A 33 7.15 -2.81 -4.30
C SER A 33 7.86 -1.66 -5.01
N LEU A 34 7.71 -1.57 -6.34
CA LEU A 34 8.28 -0.48 -7.15
C LEU A 34 7.55 0.85 -6.90
N ALA A 35 6.25 0.82 -6.61
CA ALA A 35 5.45 2.02 -6.39
C ALA A 35 5.78 2.72 -5.06
N ARG A 36 6.07 1.96 -3.99
CA ARG A 36 6.21 2.55 -2.63
C ARG A 36 7.35 3.55 -2.49
N PRO A 37 8.56 3.35 -3.05
CA PRO A 37 9.62 4.34 -2.98
C PRO A 37 9.22 5.68 -3.65
N LEU A 38 8.52 5.65 -4.79
CA LEU A 38 8.03 6.87 -5.45
C LEU A 38 6.99 7.61 -4.60
N ILE A 39 6.01 6.89 -4.06
CA ILE A 39 5.00 7.49 -3.18
C ILE A 39 5.68 8.11 -1.95
N SER A 40 6.67 7.42 -1.38
CA SER A 40 7.44 7.91 -0.24
C SER A 40 8.21 9.18 -0.58
N LYS A 41 8.85 9.21 -1.76
CA LYS A 41 9.55 10.37 -2.30
C LYS A 41 8.63 11.58 -2.37
N LYS A 42 7.46 11.43 -2.99
CA LYS A 42 6.49 12.53 -3.08
C LYS A 42 5.98 12.99 -1.73
N GLN A 43 5.77 12.07 -0.78
CA GLN A 43 5.32 12.43 0.55
C GLN A 43 6.36 13.27 1.31
N ILE A 44 7.65 12.95 1.19
CA ILE A 44 8.74 13.75 1.77
C ILE A 44 8.87 15.11 1.07
N GLU A 45 8.73 15.17 -0.26
CA GLU A 45 8.71 16.42 -1.02
C GLU A 45 7.54 17.34 -0.58
N VAL A 46 6.34 16.78 -0.38
CA VAL A 46 5.20 17.51 0.19
C VAL A 46 5.50 17.97 1.61
N ALA A 47 6.03 17.10 2.47
CA ALA A 47 6.34 17.44 3.86
C ALA A 47 7.33 18.63 3.93
N GLY A 48 8.32 18.68 3.06
CA GLY A 48 9.24 19.82 2.94
C GLY A 48 8.53 21.11 2.50
N ARG A 49 7.67 21.03 1.47
CA ARG A 49 6.89 22.19 0.96
C ARG A 49 5.95 22.77 2.02
N GLU A 50 5.32 21.91 2.81
CA GLU A 50 4.35 22.30 3.84
C GLU A 50 4.99 22.61 5.20
N GLY A 51 6.32 22.45 5.34
CA GLY A 51 7.01 22.59 6.63
C GLY A 51 6.55 21.56 7.67
N ALA A 52 6.07 20.40 7.22
CA ALA A 52 5.58 19.34 8.09
C ALA A 52 6.75 18.65 8.82
N VAL A 53 6.58 18.44 10.12
CA VAL A 53 7.57 17.76 10.98
C VAL A 53 7.43 16.25 11.00
N ALA A 54 6.36 15.73 10.40
CA ALA A 54 6.05 14.30 10.40
C ALA A 54 5.34 13.86 9.12
N VAL A 55 5.52 12.59 8.77
CA VAL A 55 4.74 11.87 7.76
C VAL A 55 4.03 10.66 8.40
N ALA A 56 2.94 10.22 7.80
CA ALA A 56 2.17 9.08 8.29
C ALA A 56 1.80 8.13 7.15
N HIS A 57 1.73 6.83 7.44
CA HIS A 57 1.22 5.81 6.51
C HIS A 57 0.30 4.83 7.22
N GLY A 58 -0.60 4.21 6.45
CA GLY A 58 -1.59 3.23 6.93
C GLY A 58 -1.20 1.77 6.77
N ALA A 59 0.03 1.47 6.32
CA ALA A 59 0.50 0.10 6.15
C ALA A 59 0.43 -0.70 7.47
N THR A 60 0.04 -1.97 7.39
CA THR A 60 -0.14 -2.83 8.57
C THR A 60 1.20 -3.17 9.23
N GLY A 61 1.17 -3.47 10.53
CA GLY A 61 2.38 -3.83 11.30
C GLY A 61 3.03 -5.17 10.91
N LYS A 62 2.38 -5.96 10.04
CA LYS A 62 2.87 -7.27 9.56
C LYS A 62 3.21 -7.28 8.06
N GLY A 63 2.85 -6.24 7.31
CA GLY A 63 3.06 -6.18 5.86
C GLY A 63 4.43 -5.65 5.46
N ASN A 64 4.79 -5.82 4.18
CA ASN A 64 6.06 -5.34 3.63
C ASN A 64 6.10 -3.81 3.45
N ASP A 65 4.95 -3.20 3.19
CA ASP A 65 4.88 -1.79 2.82
C ASP A 65 5.33 -0.83 3.92
N GLN A 66 5.16 -1.20 5.20
CA GLN A 66 5.69 -0.40 6.32
C GLN A 66 7.21 -0.21 6.20
N VAL A 67 7.92 -1.26 5.77
CA VAL A 67 9.39 -1.23 5.61
C VAL A 67 9.75 -0.39 4.40
N ARG A 68 9.04 -0.56 3.29
CA ARG A 68 9.29 0.19 2.05
C ARG A 68 9.10 1.69 2.27
N PHE A 69 7.99 2.08 2.93
CA PHE A 69 7.74 3.48 3.29
C PHE A 69 8.80 4.03 4.24
N GLU A 70 9.01 3.38 5.38
CA GLU A 70 9.90 3.91 6.42
C GLU A 70 11.36 4.00 5.98
N LEU A 71 11.88 2.97 5.29
CA LEU A 71 13.25 3.02 4.76
C LEU A 71 13.40 4.14 3.73
N SER A 72 12.43 4.33 2.83
CA SER A 72 12.47 5.43 1.87
C SER A 72 12.35 6.80 2.55
N TYR A 73 11.49 6.95 3.57
CA TYR A 73 11.40 8.21 4.31
C TYR A 73 12.74 8.57 4.96
N TYR A 74 13.35 7.63 5.68
CA TYR A 74 14.61 7.90 6.38
C TYR A 74 15.80 8.06 5.43
N ALA A 75 15.79 7.40 4.27
CA ALA A 75 16.79 7.61 3.24
C ALA A 75 16.73 9.02 2.63
N LEU A 76 15.53 9.59 2.50
CA LEU A 76 15.32 10.90 1.88
C LEU A 76 15.37 12.06 2.89
N ASN A 77 14.89 11.85 4.11
CA ASN A 77 14.94 12.80 5.20
C ASN A 77 15.10 12.06 6.54
N PRO A 78 16.34 11.91 7.05
CA PRO A 78 16.59 11.15 8.27
C PRO A 78 16.00 11.80 9.54
N ASN A 79 15.64 13.09 9.47
CA ASN A 79 15.07 13.83 10.60
C ASN A 79 13.53 13.80 10.64
N ILE A 80 12.87 13.20 9.64
CA ILE A 80 11.41 13.17 9.60
C ILE A 80 10.87 12.25 10.69
N ARG A 81 9.82 12.68 11.40
CA ARG A 81 9.08 11.79 12.30
C ARG A 81 8.11 10.94 11.49
N VAL A 82 8.14 9.63 11.70
CA VAL A 82 7.13 8.73 11.10
C VAL A 82 6.04 8.41 12.13
N VAL A 83 4.79 8.49 11.69
CA VAL A 83 3.61 8.06 12.46
C VAL A 83 2.98 6.86 11.74
N ALA A 84 3.15 5.67 12.32
CA ALA A 84 2.61 4.41 11.80
C ALA A 84 1.58 3.84 12.80
N PRO A 85 0.27 4.16 12.68
CA PRO A 85 -0.74 3.79 13.68
C PRO A 85 -0.76 2.29 14.01
N TRP A 86 -0.55 1.43 13.01
CA TRP A 86 -0.53 -0.03 13.20
C TRP A 86 0.66 -0.56 14.01
N LYS A 87 1.63 0.28 14.36
CA LYS A 87 2.72 -0.02 15.30
C LYS A 87 2.50 0.55 16.70
N ILE A 88 1.46 1.37 16.89
CA ILE A 88 1.17 2.05 18.16
C ILE A 88 0.23 1.16 19.00
N PRO A 89 0.65 0.68 20.19
CA PRO A 89 -0.14 -0.22 21.03
C PRO A 89 -1.54 0.28 21.35
N GLU A 90 -1.68 1.56 21.63
CA GLU A 90 -2.96 2.19 21.95
C GLU A 90 -3.92 2.14 20.75
N PHE A 91 -3.40 2.22 19.53
CA PHE A 91 -4.19 2.21 18.31
C PHE A 91 -4.61 0.78 17.94
N TYR A 92 -3.67 -0.15 17.76
CA TYR A 92 -4.03 -1.51 17.29
C TYR A 92 -4.77 -2.33 18.34
N LYS A 93 -4.65 -2.03 19.65
CA LYS A 93 -5.49 -2.67 20.68
C LYS A 93 -6.92 -2.13 20.67
N LYS A 94 -7.09 -0.84 20.34
CA LYS A 94 -8.41 -0.21 20.25
C LYS A 94 -9.13 -0.57 18.96
N TYR A 95 -8.39 -0.77 17.87
CA TYR A 95 -8.90 -1.13 16.55
C TYR A 95 -8.20 -2.41 16.05
N PRO A 96 -8.52 -3.58 16.62
CA PRO A 96 -7.86 -4.83 16.27
C PRO A 96 -8.20 -5.34 14.86
N GLY A 97 -9.31 -4.90 14.28
CA GLY A 97 -9.72 -5.34 12.95
C GLY A 97 -10.69 -4.41 12.23
N ARG A 98 -11.21 -4.91 11.10
CA ARG A 98 -12.09 -4.18 10.18
C ARG A 98 -13.41 -3.77 10.85
N THR A 99 -13.95 -4.60 11.74
CA THR A 99 -15.24 -4.32 12.42
C THR A 99 -15.18 -3.07 13.28
N GLU A 100 -14.15 -2.90 14.10
CA GLU A 100 -14.00 -1.72 14.96
C GLU A 100 -13.69 -0.47 14.14
N LEU A 101 -12.94 -0.60 13.04
CA LEU A 101 -12.68 0.50 12.12
C LEU A 101 -13.95 0.96 11.37
N LEU A 102 -14.82 0.03 10.98
CA LEU A 102 -16.12 0.36 10.37
C LEU A 102 -17.03 1.06 11.38
N ALA A 103 -17.10 0.58 12.63
CA ALA A 103 -17.86 1.25 13.69
C ALA A 103 -17.29 2.64 14.03
N TYR A 104 -15.97 2.81 13.99
CA TYR A 104 -15.33 4.12 14.12
C TYR A 104 -15.72 5.03 12.96
N ALA A 105 -15.64 4.55 11.71
CA ALA A 105 -16.02 5.32 10.53
C ALA A 105 -17.49 5.77 10.60
N GLU A 106 -18.41 4.86 10.97
CA GLU A 106 -19.83 5.16 11.16
C GLU A 106 -20.05 6.22 12.25
N LYS A 107 -19.43 6.05 13.43
CA LYS A 107 -19.53 6.99 14.55
C LYS A 107 -19.13 8.42 14.17
N TYR A 108 -18.14 8.57 13.30
CA TYR A 108 -17.59 9.86 12.88
C TYR A 108 -18.03 10.26 11.47
N SER A 109 -19.02 9.57 10.88
CA SER A 109 -19.54 9.84 9.54
C SER A 109 -18.45 9.89 8.45
N ILE A 110 -17.44 9.02 8.56
CA ILE A 110 -16.36 8.91 7.58
C ILE A 110 -16.86 8.00 6.45
N PRO A 111 -16.95 8.49 5.21
CA PRO A 111 -17.39 7.67 4.08
C PRO A 111 -16.33 6.59 3.78
N VAL A 112 -16.74 5.33 3.80
CA VAL A 112 -15.89 4.18 3.47
C VAL A 112 -16.57 3.33 2.41
N LYS A 113 -15.80 2.90 1.39
CA LYS A 113 -16.28 1.96 0.35
C LYS A 113 -16.29 0.51 0.82
N ALA A 114 -15.57 0.22 1.90
CA ALA A 114 -15.40 -1.12 2.45
C ALA A 114 -16.74 -1.69 2.94
N SER A 115 -17.35 -2.61 2.17
CA SER A 115 -18.47 -3.44 2.65
C SER A 115 -17.95 -4.70 3.33
N LYS A 116 -18.82 -5.48 3.97
CA LYS A 116 -18.48 -6.82 4.50
C LYS A 116 -18.28 -7.85 3.38
N GLU A 117 -18.62 -7.52 2.14
CA GLU A 117 -18.87 -8.50 1.07
C GLU A 117 -17.64 -8.80 0.21
N GLN A 118 -16.61 -7.95 0.23
CA GLN A 118 -15.32 -8.24 -0.40
C GLN A 118 -14.32 -8.70 0.68
N PRO A 119 -14.11 -10.01 0.84
CA PRO A 119 -13.30 -10.55 1.93
C PRO A 119 -11.78 -10.40 1.71
N TRP A 120 -11.32 -9.90 0.58
CA TRP A 120 -9.89 -9.72 0.28
C TRP A 120 -9.43 -8.26 0.37
N SER A 121 -8.12 -8.08 0.43
CA SER A 121 -7.42 -6.80 0.26
C SER A 121 -6.86 -6.72 -1.16
N SER A 122 -6.88 -5.53 -1.77
CA SER A 122 -6.25 -5.29 -3.06
C SER A 122 -5.36 -4.05 -3.05
N ASP A 123 -4.32 -4.08 -3.89
CA ASP A 123 -3.47 -2.93 -4.21
C ASP A 123 -3.32 -2.84 -5.72
N GLU A 124 -3.76 -1.72 -6.28
CA GLU A 124 -3.77 -1.42 -7.70
C GLU A 124 -2.88 -0.21 -8.00
N ASN A 125 -2.09 -0.32 -9.05
CA ASN A 125 -1.36 0.78 -9.65
C ASN A 125 -1.22 0.54 -11.16
N LEU A 126 -0.56 1.46 -11.88
CA LEU A 126 -0.43 1.38 -13.33
C LEU A 126 0.24 0.09 -13.84
N MET A 127 1.03 -0.60 -13.01
CA MET A 127 1.75 -1.81 -13.40
C MET A 127 0.96 -3.10 -13.11
N HIS A 128 0.16 -3.14 -12.04
CA HIS A 128 -0.55 -4.36 -11.66
C HIS A 128 -1.78 -4.11 -10.79
N ILE A 129 -2.54 -5.18 -10.57
CA ILE A 129 -3.42 -5.32 -9.42
C ILE A 129 -2.99 -6.56 -8.64
N SER A 130 -2.95 -6.45 -7.32
CA SER A 130 -2.67 -7.56 -6.41
C SER A 130 -3.87 -7.81 -5.50
N PHE A 131 -4.06 -9.07 -5.11
CA PHE A 131 -5.10 -9.51 -4.19
C PHE A 131 -4.48 -10.41 -3.13
N GLU A 132 -4.86 -10.20 -1.87
CA GLU A 132 -4.37 -10.97 -0.73
C GLU A 132 -5.39 -11.00 0.42
N SER A 133 -5.05 -11.72 1.49
CA SER A 133 -5.85 -11.86 2.71
C SER A 133 -7.23 -12.53 2.49
N GLY A 134 -7.96 -12.72 3.59
CA GLY A 134 -9.30 -13.30 3.55
C GLY A 134 -9.28 -14.74 3.04
N MET A 135 -10.07 -15.02 2.00
CA MET A 135 -10.12 -16.36 1.42
C MET A 135 -8.80 -16.82 0.79
N LEU A 136 -7.92 -15.88 0.40
CA LEU A 136 -6.61 -16.21 -0.17
C LEU A 136 -5.56 -16.58 0.88
N GLU A 137 -5.88 -16.53 2.18
CA GLU A 137 -4.99 -17.02 3.24
C GLU A 137 -4.88 -18.56 3.24
N ASP A 138 -5.88 -19.26 2.68
CA ASP A 138 -5.77 -20.69 2.40
C ASP A 138 -5.16 -20.89 1.00
N PRO A 139 -3.91 -21.35 0.89
CA PRO A 139 -3.26 -21.56 -0.41
C PRO A 139 -3.90 -22.70 -1.22
N TRP A 140 -4.78 -23.49 -0.63
CA TRP A 140 -5.55 -24.52 -1.32
C TRP A 140 -6.86 -24.00 -1.93
N GLN A 141 -7.24 -22.76 -1.61
CA GLN A 141 -8.42 -22.11 -2.15
C GLN A 141 -8.10 -21.40 -3.47
N ALA A 142 -8.84 -21.74 -4.53
CA ALA A 142 -8.70 -21.07 -5.82
C ALA A 142 -9.26 -19.64 -5.78
N PRO A 143 -8.67 -18.68 -6.52
CA PRO A 143 -9.21 -17.34 -6.65
C PRO A 143 -10.56 -17.34 -7.38
N LEU A 144 -11.42 -16.38 -7.07
CA LEU A 144 -12.72 -16.23 -7.72
C LEU A 144 -12.58 -15.51 -9.07
N PRO A 145 -13.42 -15.81 -10.08
CA PRO A 145 -13.36 -15.15 -11.39
C PRO A 145 -13.47 -13.61 -11.32
N GLU A 146 -14.28 -13.08 -10.41
CA GLU A 146 -14.46 -11.64 -10.21
C GLU A 146 -13.21 -10.92 -9.68
N MET A 147 -12.20 -11.65 -9.21
CA MET A 147 -10.93 -11.07 -8.78
C MET A 147 -10.05 -10.66 -9.97
N PHE A 148 -10.29 -11.19 -11.17
CA PHE A 148 -9.49 -10.84 -12.34
C PHE A 148 -10.03 -9.58 -13.01
N GLU A 149 -9.84 -8.43 -12.35
CA GLU A 149 -10.44 -7.15 -12.76
C GLU A 149 -9.78 -6.54 -14.02
N LEU A 150 -8.48 -6.78 -14.24
CA LEU A 150 -7.72 -6.18 -15.34
C LEU A 150 -7.53 -7.10 -16.56
N SER A 151 -7.59 -8.42 -16.38
CA SER A 151 -7.27 -9.41 -17.41
C SER A 151 -8.47 -10.30 -17.74
N GLN A 152 -8.66 -10.62 -19.01
CA GLN A 152 -9.63 -11.63 -19.44
C GLN A 152 -9.10 -13.05 -19.17
N SER A 153 -10.00 -14.01 -18.94
CA SER A 153 -9.62 -15.42 -18.93
C SER A 153 -9.06 -15.84 -20.30
N PRO A 154 -8.08 -16.76 -20.35
CA PRO A 154 -7.51 -17.27 -21.59
C PRO A 154 -8.54 -17.86 -22.58
#